data_AF-A0A450VC69-F1
#
_entry.id   AF-A0A450VC69-F1
#
_cell.length_a   1.000
_cell.length_b   1.000
_cell.length_c   1.000
_cell.angle_alpha   90.00
_cell.angle_beta   90.00
_cell.angle_gamma   90.00
#
_symmetry.space_group_name_H-M   'P 1'
#
loop_
_entity.id
_entity.type
_entity.pdbx_description
1 polymer ?
#
loop_
_entity_poly.entity_id
_entity_poly.type
_entity_poly.pdbx_seq_one_letter_code
_entity_poly.pdbx_strand_id
1 'polypeptide(L)' 'MKKVARMSRNHRHLLLNWFWAEKRFSSGIVEGFNNKVKLTTRKAYGFRTYHGVEIALYQRAGRSPTYLAG' A
#
# COMPACT_ATOMS: atom_id res chain seq x y z
N MET A 1 -13.53 22.43 -1.17
CA MET A 1 -14.59 21.48 -1.59
C MET A 1 -14.56 21.08 -3.07
N LYS A 2 -14.34 21.99 -4.02
CA LYS A 2 -14.39 21.68 -5.48
C LYS A 2 -13.46 20.52 -5.92
N LYS A 3 -12.24 20.44 -5.37
CA LYS A 3 -11.25 19.38 -5.70
C LYS A 3 -11.72 17.98 -5.32
N VAL A 4 -12.28 17.82 -4.12
CA VAL A 4 -12.81 16.54 -3.62
C VAL A 4 -14.02 16.11 -4.45
N ALA A 5 -14.96 17.03 -4.73
CA ALA A 5 -16.12 16.73 -5.57
C ALA A 5 -15.73 16.27 -6.99
N ARG A 6 -14.71 16.90 -7.59
CA ARG A 6 -14.17 16.48 -8.89
C ARG A 6 -13.53 15.09 -8.83
N MET A 7 -12.74 14.81 -7.79
CA MET A 7 -12.15 13.48 -7.57
C MET A 7 -13.23 12.40 -7.43
N SER A 8 -14.28 12.63 -6.64
CA SER A 8 -15.37 11.67 -6.45
C SER A 8 -16.15 11.40 -7.73
N ARG A 9 -16.39 12.43 -8.57
CA ARG A 9 -17.03 12.25 -9.88
C ARG A 9 -16.19 11.41 -10.82
N ASN A 10 -14.88 11.67 -10.88
CA ASN A 10 -13.96 10.91 -11.73
C ASN A 10 -13.86 9.43 -11.32
N HIS A 11 -13.96 9.13 -10.01
CA HIS A 11 -13.86 7.76 -9.48
C HIS A 11 -15.22 7.14 -9.12
N ARG A 12 -16.33 7.70 -9.61
CA ARG A 12 -17.70 7.25 -9.29
C ARG A 12 -17.90 5.75 -9.53
N HIS A 13 -17.32 5.21 -10.60
CA HIS A 13 -17.44 3.79 -10.93
C HIS A 13 -16.85 2.88 -9.85
N LEU A 14 -15.68 3.22 -9.27
CA LEU A 14 -15.07 2.46 -8.17
C LEU A 14 -15.91 2.53 -6.89
N LEU A 15 -16.49 3.70 -6.61
CA LEU A 15 -17.36 3.89 -5.46
C LEU A 15 -18.64 3.06 -5.59
N LEU A 16 -19.23 2.97 -6.79
CA LEU A 16 -20.42 2.16 -7.04
C LEU A 16 -20.12 0.66 -6.97
N ASN A 17 -18.95 0.22 -7.45
CA ASN A 17 -18.53 -1.18 -7.35
C ASN A 17 -18.53 -1.67 -5.89
N TRP A 18 -18.17 -0.83 -4.93
CA TRP A 18 -18.24 -1.17 -3.51
C TRP A 18 -19.66 -1.46 -3.02
N PHE A 19 -20.64 -0.67 -3.47
CA PHE A 19 -22.04 -0.87 -3.13
C PHE A 19 -22.61 -2.10 -3.84
N TRP A 20 -22.29 -2.30 -5.12
CA TRP A 20 -22.70 -3.49 -5.87
C TRP A 20 -22.07 -4.77 -5.35
N ALA A 21 -20.85 -4.70 -4.83
CA ALA A 21 -20.20 -5.81 -4.14
C ALA A 21 -20.72 -5.99 -2.71
N GLU A 22 -21.81 -5.32 -2.31
CA GLU A 22 -22.44 -5.43 -0.98
C GLU A 22 -21.47 -5.29 0.20
N LYS A 23 -20.42 -4.45 0.04
CA LYS A 23 -19.38 -4.27 1.06
C LYS A 23 -18.68 -5.58 1.46
N ARG A 24 -18.65 -6.58 0.56
CA ARG A 24 -18.06 -7.91 0.81
C ARG A 24 -16.55 -7.88 1.03
N PHE A 25 -15.88 -6.84 0.55
CA PHE A 25 -14.46 -6.61 0.79
C PHE A 25 -14.30 -5.66 1.98
N SER A 26 -13.24 -5.80 2.77
CA SER A 26 -12.89 -4.84 3.82
C SER A 26 -11.59 -4.14 3.45
N SER A 27 -11.58 -2.81 3.54
CA SER A 27 -10.37 -2.01 3.36
C SER A 27 -9.35 -2.20 4.50
N GLY A 28 -9.73 -2.85 5.61
CA GLY A 28 -8.87 -3.00 6.78
C GLY A 28 -7.59 -3.81 6.52
N ILE A 29 -7.64 -4.80 5.62
CA ILE A 29 -6.45 -5.56 5.22
C ILE A 29 -5.46 -4.65 4.47
N VAL A 30 -5.96 -3.85 3.54
CA VAL A 30 -5.15 -2.90 2.75
C VAL A 30 -4.59 -1.80 3.64
N GLU A 31 -5.39 -1.27 4.57
CA GLU A 31 -4.95 -0.25 5.52
C GLU A 31 -3.89 -0.79 6.48
N GLY A 32 -4.09 -2.00 7.02
CA GLY A 32 -3.11 -2.69 7.85
C GLY A 32 -1.79 -2.91 7.10
N PHE A 33 -1.86 -3.30 5.83
CA PHE A 33 -0.69 -3.45 4.97
C PHE A 33 0.03 -2.11 4.75
N ASN A 34 -0.70 -1.05 4.40
CA ASN A 34 -0.15 0.29 4.21
C ASN A 34 0.57 0.81 5.46
N ASN A 35 0.00 0.57 6.66
CA ASN A 35 0.63 0.94 7.92
C ASN A 35 1.94 0.17 8.17
N LYS A 36 1.99 -1.14 7.85
CA LYS A 36 3.22 -1.94 7.95
C LYS A 36 4.32 -1.45 7.01
N VAL A 37 3.96 -1.11 5.77
CA VAL A 37 4.90 -0.52 4.78
C VAL A 37 5.44 0.81 5.30
N LYS A 38 4.57 1.73 5.70
CA LYS A 38 4.96 3.05 6.23
C LYS A 38 5.93 2.95 7.42
N LEU A 39 5.67 2.05 8.36
CA LEU A 39 6.54 1.82 9.50
C LEU A 39 7.90 1.24 9.09
N THR A 40 7.91 0.33 8.12
CA THR A 40 9.13 -0.31 7.62
C THR A 40 10.00 0.68 6.87
N THR A 41 9.42 1.49 5.99
CA THR A 41 10.11 2.58 5.30
C THR A 41 10.69 3.60 6.28
N ARG A 42 9.93 3.99 7.32
CA ARG A 42 10.44 4.92 8.35
C ARG A 42 11.63 4.34 9.12
N LYS A 43 11.60 3.05 9.47
CA LYS A 43 12.74 2.38 10.12
C LYS A 43 13.94 2.28 9.19
N ALA A 44 13.70 1.94 7.92
CA ALA A 44 14.75 1.78 6.93
C ALA A 44 15.33 3.11 6.41
N TYR A 45 14.69 4.24 6.71
CA TYR A 45 15.21 5.57 6.38
C TYR A 45 16.63 5.82 6.92
N GLY A 46 16.98 5.17 8.04
CA GLY A 46 18.33 5.21 8.61
C GLY A 46 19.43 4.64 7.69
N PHE A 47 19.08 3.76 6.74
CA PHE A 47 20.04 3.15 5.80
C PHE A 47 20.40 4.06 4.61
N ARG A 48 19.68 5.18 4.42
CA ARG A 48 19.94 6.21 3.39
C ARG A 48 20.10 5.71 1.95
N THR A 49 19.68 4.49 1.66
CA THR A 49 19.76 3.87 0.33
C THR A 49 18.40 3.29 -0.02
N TYR A 50 18.00 3.43 -1.29
CA TYR A 50 16.77 2.83 -1.80
C TYR A 50 16.79 1.31 -1.64
N HIS A 51 17.94 0.70 -1.88
CA HIS A 51 18.16 -0.73 -1.76
C HIS A 51 17.91 -1.26 -0.33
N GLY A 52 18.36 -0.54 0.71
CA GLY A 52 18.09 -0.91 2.10
C GLY A 52 16.61 -0.84 2.48
N VAL A 53 15.86 0.11 1.90
CA VAL A 53 14.40 0.20 2.06
C VAL A 53 13.70 -0.96 1.35
N GLU A 54 14.13 -1.28 0.14
CA GLU A 54 13.59 -2.37 -0.68
C GLU A 54 13.74 -3.72 0.01
N ILE A 55 14.95 -4.05 0.50
CA ILE A 55 15.20 -5.29 1.26
C ILE A 55 14.33 -5.36 2.51
N ALA A 56 14.25 -4.27 3.28
CA ALA A 56 13.45 -4.23 4.50
C ALA A 56 11.94 -4.44 4.20
N LEU A 57 11.44 -3.91 3.08
CA LEU A 57 10.07 -4.11 2.64
C LEU A 57 9.81 -5.56 2.23
N TYR A 58 10.70 -6.18 1.44
CA TYR A 58 10.59 -7.57 1.03
C TYR A 58 10.58 -8.53 2.24
N GLN A 59 11.54 -8.36 3.16
CA GLN A 59 11.61 -9.13 4.40
C GLN A 59 10.31 -9.03 5.22
N ARG A 60 9.75 -7.81 5.35
CA ARG A 60 8.53 -7.57 6.14
C ARG A 60 7.25 -8.05 5.44
N ALA A 61 7.24 -8.07 4.10
CA ALA A 61 6.13 -8.55 3.29
C ALA A 61 6.10 -10.08 3.14
N GLY A 62 7.09 -10.80 3.68
CA GLY A 62 7.17 -12.27 3.58
C GLY A 62 7.65 -12.78 2.23
N ARG A 63 8.17 -11.90 1.36
CA ARG A 63 8.86 -12.28 0.13
C ARG A 63 10.35 -12.18 0.39
N SER A 64 11.03 -13.32 0.50
CA SER A 64 12.50 -13.32 0.53
C SER A 64 13.03 -12.80 -0.81
N PRO A 65 14.01 -11.87 -0.83
CA PRO A 65 14.67 -11.48 -2.07
C PRO A 65 15.61 -12.62 -2.51
N THR A 66 15.08 -13.66 -3.16
CA THR A 66 15.87 -14.82 -3.63
C THR A 66 16.63 -14.58 -4.93
N TYR A 67 17.00 -13.34 -5.29
CA TYR A 67 17.67 -13.05 -6.57
C TYR A 67 18.85 -12.07 -6.47
N LEU A 68 19.71 -12.20 -5.45
CA LEU A 68 20.98 -11.43 -5.38
C LEU A 68 22.21 -12.30 -5.10
N ALA A 69 22.12 -13.61 -5.28
CA ALA A 69 23.26 -14.52 -5.31
C ALA A 69 23.33 -15.16 -6.69
N GLY A 70 23.90 -14.45 -7.65
CA GLY A 70 24.13 -14.86 -9.03
C GLY A 70 25.03 -13.87 -9.72
#